data_AF-A0A920AU00-F1
#
_entry.id   AF-A0A920AU00-F1
#
_cell.length_a   1.000
_cell.length_b   1.000
_cell.length_c   1.000
_cell.angle_alpha   90.00
_cell.angle_beta   90.00
_cell.angle_gamma   90.00
#
_symmetry.space_group_name_H-M   'P 1'
#
loop_
_entity.id
_entity.type
_entity.pdbx_description
1 polymer ?
#
loop_
_entity_poly.entity_id
_entity_poly.type
_entity_poly.pdbx_seq_one_letter_code
_entity_poly.pdbx_strand_id
1 'polypeptide(L)'
;MECLQSASTTIKDQIILIRDQVGVKPLYIYEDSNLFAFSSEIKSLLSFGSIIKEINYESVYDYLTFQNIFGTKTLFKNITLMPKGSIFIINDNTLDKITYWRYSDQNLENQYSEDDLIDRLRTAVNRQLISDVPIGTYLSSGIDTSTITSLANQTDQKFAAITCGYENNQSNPEFGLDEKELAQTTSQELGIEHFIYLLKKPSLSDTLYKTIFHLDEPKMGYSYQNLIISNATSQHFKVVLSGVGSDELFGGYPWRYGFVSNNRIDKDKHFEWWCRVISSHETKKHLHRIQIL
;
A
#
# COMPACT_ATOMS: atom_id res chain seq x y z
N MET A 1 18.71 -14.89 4.63
CA MET A 1 18.20 -13.93 3.63
C MET A 1 17.82 -12.69 4.41
N GLU A 2 18.69 -11.68 4.44
CA GLU A 2 18.48 -10.47 5.24
C GLU A 2 17.24 -9.73 4.72
N CYS A 3 16.25 -9.62 5.59
CA CYS A 3 15.09 -8.80 5.36
C CYS A 3 15.59 -7.34 5.38
N LEU A 4 15.67 -6.70 4.22
CA LEU A 4 15.95 -5.27 4.10
C LEU A 4 14.77 -4.48 4.67
N GLN A 5 14.68 -4.44 5.99
CA GLN A 5 14.12 -3.30 6.69
C GLN A 5 14.94 -2.08 6.27
N SER A 6 14.30 -0.94 6.05
CA SER A 6 14.97 0.33 5.75
C SER A 6 16.12 0.56 6.75
N ALA A 7 17.34 0.30 6.31
CA ALA A 7 18.53 0.30 7.13
C ALA A 7 19.43 1.44 6.66
N SER A 8 19.93 2.23 7.60
CA SER A 8 21.05 3.16 7.37
C SER A 8 22.28 2.56 8.04
N THR A 9 23.36 2.37 7.28
CA THR A 9 24.66 1.93 7.82
C THR A 9 25.70 2.98 7.46
N THR A 10 26.37 3.54 8.46
CA THR A 10 27.45 4.52 8.27
C THR A 10 28.77 3.77 8.07
N ILE A 11 29.16 3.56 6.81
CA ILE A 11 30.49 3.02 6.47
C ILE A 11 31.40 4.23 6.25
N LYS A 12 32.01 4.75 7.34
CA LYS A 12 32.96 5.89 7.40
C LYS A 12 32.84 6.86 6.21
N ASP A 13 32.00 7.89 6.41
CA ASP A 13 31.77 9.05 5.55
C ASP A 13 30.75 8.90 4.41
N GLN A 14 29.93 7.83 4.43
CA GLN A 14 28.78 7.69 3.53
C GLN A 14 27.47 7.32 4.23
N ILE A 15 26.36 7.82 3.70
CA ILE A 15 25.00 7.37 4.04
C ILE A 15 24.47 6.56 2.86
N ILE A 16 24.08 5.31 3.14
CA ILE A 16 23.43 4.44 2.16
C ILE A 16 21.96 4.31 2.55
N LEU A 17 21.08 4.70 1.63
CA LEU A 17 19.64 4.52 1.74
C LEU A 17 19.22 3.42 0.77
N ILE A 18 18.40 2.48 1.23
CA ILE A 18 17.90 1.38 0.41
C ILE A 18 16.39 1.32 0.56
N ARG A 19 15.67 1.36 -0.56
CA ARG A 19 14.23 1.13 -0.59
C ARG A 19 13.92 -0.25 -1.16
N ASP A 20 12.97 -0.95 -0.56
CA ASP A 20 12.59 -2.30 -0.94
C ASP A 20 12.10 -2.39 -2.40
N GLN A 21 12.12 -3.60 -2.96
CA GLN A 21 11.85 -3.87 -4.38
C GLN A 21 10.54 -3.24 -4.86
N VAL A 22 9.44 -3.47 -4.13
CA VAL A 22 8.11 -3.05 -4.55
C VAL A 22 7.64 -1.74 -3.90
N GLY A 23 8.39 -1.25 -2.91
CA GLY A 23 8.16 0.02 -2.22
C GLY A 23 7.18 -0.07 -1.06
N VAL A 24 7.04 -1.23 -0.41
CA VAL A 24 6.15 -1.45 0.75
C VAL A 24 6.45 -0.47 1.87
N LYS A 25 7.74 -0.21 2.14
CA LYS A 25 8.17 0.74 3.17
C LYS A 25 8.49 2.08 2.50
N PRO A 26 7.74 3.15 2.82
CA PRO A 26 8.03 4.46 2.28
C PRO A 26 9.35 4.98 2.85
N LEU A 27 10.09 5.69 2.01
CA LEU A 27 11.26 6.46 2.40
C LEU A 27 11.20 7.77 1.63
N TYR A 28 10.96 8.86 2.33
CA TYR A 28 10.82 10.20 1.79
C TYR A 28 12.14 10.94 1.89
N ILE A 29 12.43 11.75 0.86
CA ILE A 29 13.59 12.60 0.74
C ILE A 29 13.11 14.04 0.63
N TYR A 30 13.66 14.91 1.48
CA TYR A 30 13.61 16.35 1.32
C TYR A 30 14.97 16.83 0.81
N GLU A 31 14.96 17.67 -0.22
CA GLU A 31 16.18 18.23 -0.81
C GLU A 31 15.93 19.67 -1.24
N ASP A 32 16.76 20.60 -0.74
CA ASP A 32 16.87 21.97 -1.24
C ASP A 32 18.36 22.39 -1.34
N SER A 33 18.63 23.67 -1.59
CA SER A 33 20.01 24.17 -1.77
C SER A 33 20.92 24.00 -0.54
N ASN A 34 20.37 23.80 0.66
CA ASN A 34 21.12 23.81 1.92
C ASN A 34 20.88 22.56 2.78
N LEU A 35 19.84 21.78 2.49
CA LEU A 35 19.41 20.68 3.34
C LEU A 35 19.03 19.45 2.51
N PHE A 36 19.64 18.33 2.87
CA PHE A 36 19.21 16.99 2.49
C PHE A 36 18.73 16.27 3.75
N ALA A 37 17.50 15.78 3.75
CA ALA A 37 16.92 15.04 4.86
C ALA A 37 16.10 13.85 4.34
N PHE A 38 15.98 12.80 5.13
CA PHE A 38 15.18 11.63 4.79
C PHE A 38 14.43 11.10 6.00
N SER A 39 13.27 10.48 5.77
CA SER A 39 12.48 9.83 6.82
C SER A 39 11.51 8.83 6.22
N SER A 40 11.08 7.83 7.00
CA SER A 40 10.00 6.93 6.62
C SER A 40 8.62 7.61 6.65
N GLU A 41 8.52 8.82 7.21
CA GLU A 41 7.26 9.55 7.40
C GLU A 41 7.43 11.03 7.06
N ILE A 42 6.46 11.61 6.36
CA ILE A 42 6.53 13.02 5.93
C ILE A 42 6.46 13.95 7.15
N LYS A 43 5.57 13.66 8.10
CA LYS A 43 5.42 14.48 9.32
C LYS A 43 6.70 14.62 10.13
N SER A 44 7.58 13.61 10.11
CA SER A 44 8.90 13.68 10.75
C SER A 44 9.80 14.72 10.08
N LEU A 45 9.83 14.78 8.75
CA LEU A 45 10.53 15.83 8.01
C LEU A 45 9.93 17.21 8.32
N LEU A 46 8.60 17.32 8.27
CA LEU A 46 7.87 18.57 8.51
C LEU A 46 7.94 19.09 9.96
N SER A 47 8.47 18.29 10.88
CA SER A 47 8.76 18.73 12.25
C SER A 47 10.07 19.52 12.35
N PHE A 48 10.93 19.44 11.33
CA PHE A 48 12.17 20.21 11.25
C PHE A 48 11.88 21.65 10.82
N GLY A 49 12.17 22.63 11.69
CA GLY A 49 11.77 24.03 11.50
C GLY A 49 12.32 24.71 10.25
N SER A 50 13.39 24.18 9.65
CA SER A 50 13.98 24.70 8.41
C SER A 50 13.26 24.23 7.14
N ILE A 51 12.38 23.23 7.23
CA ILE A 51 11.63 22.72 6.08
C ILE A 51 10.36 23.54 5.89
N ILE A 52 10.26 24.21 4.74
CA ILE A 52 9.11 25.05 4.40
C ILE A 52 7.96 24.16 3.92
N LYS A 53 6.79 24.34 4.54
CA LYS A 53 5.55 23.62 4.20
C LYS A 53 4.88 24.27 3.00
N GLU A 54 5.27 23.85 1.80
CA GLU A 54 4.64 24.28 0.55
C GLU A 54 3.85 23.16 -0.11
N ILE A 55 2.70 23.48 -0.69
CA ILE A 55 1.86 22.53 -1.42
C ILE A 55 2.46 22.30 -2.80
N ASN A 56 2.56 21.03 -3.20
CA ASN A 56 2.81 20.64 -4.58
C ASN A 56 1.49 20.57 -5.37
N TYR A 57 1.17 21.64 -6.08
CA TYR A 57 -0.08 21.73 -6.84
C TYR A 57 -0.18 20.69 -7.97
N GLU A 58 0.92 20.24 -8.56
CA GLU A 58 0.89 19.15 -9.56
C GLU A 58 0.37 17.85 -8.94
N SER A 59 0.84 17.50 -7.74
CA SER A 59 0.34 16.34 -7.00
C SER A 59 -1.12 16.50 -6.57
N VAL A 60 -1.55 17.73 -6.26
CA VAL A 60 -2.97 18.01 -5.99
C VAL A 60 -3.82 17.75 -7.25
N TYR A 61 -3.36 18.19 -8.42
CA TYR A 61 -4.06 17.91 -9.68
C TYR A 61 -4.12 16.41 -9.98
N ASP A 62 -3.02 15.68 -9.78
CA ASP A 62 -3.02 14.22 -9.90
C ASP A 62 -4.07 13.59 -8.99
N TYR A 63 -4.03 13.93 -7.69
CA TYR A 63 -4.93 13.33 -6.70
C TYR A 63 -6.40 13.66 -6.98
N LEU A 64 -6.73 14.90 -7.30
CA LEU A 64 -8.12 15.29 -7.59
C LEU A 64 -8.64 14.69 -8.90
N THR A 65 -7.76 14.36 -9.86
CA THR A 65 -8.14 13.79 -11.15
C THR A 65 -8.21 12.27 -11.11
N PHE A 66 -7.22 11.63 -10.49
CA PHE A 66 -7.00 10.18 -10.57
C PHE A 66 -7.16 9.46 -9.22
N GLN A 67 -7.43 10.20 -8.14
CA GLN A 67 -7.45 9.69 -6.76
C GLN A 67 -6.12 9.02 -6.36
N ASN A 68 -5.03 9.36 -7.05
CA ASN A 68 -3.70 8.85 -6.83
C ASN A 68 -2.65 9.89 -7.29
N ILE A 69 -1.44 9.80 -6.75
CA ILE A 69 -0.32 10.66 -7.10
C ILE A 69 0.69 9.82 -7.88
N PHE A 70 1.14 10.31 -9.05
CA PHE A 70 2.02 9.52 -9.91
C PHE A 70 3.50 9.65 -9.55
N GLY A 71 4.23 8.57 -9.82
CA GLY A 71 5.67 8.51 -9.66
C GLY A 71 6.10 8.64 -8.20
N THR A 72 7.05 9.56 -7.97
CA THR A 72 7.68 9.79 -6.66
C THR A 72 7.20 11.09 -6.00
N LYS A 73 6.17 11.73 -6.54
CA LYS A 73 5.68 13.01 -6.00
C LYS A 73 4.95 12.80 -4.67
N THR A 74 4.94 13.86 -3.86
CA THR A 74 4.07 14.00 -2.68
C THR A 74 3.29 15.32 -2.79
N LEU A 75 2.28 15.53 -1.96
CA LEU A 75 1.55 16.78 -1.82
C LEU A 75 2.40 17.92 -1.23
N PHE A 76 3.59 17.61 -0.74
CA PHE A 76 4.53 18.60 -0.22
C PHE A 76 5.63 18.86 -1.24
N LYS A 77 5.84 20.13 -1.56
CA LYS A 77 6.91 20.55 -2.46
C LYS A 77 8.27 20.21 -1.82
N ASN A 78 9.24 19.84 -2.65
CA ASN A 78 10.58 19.39 -2.26
C ASN A 78 10.64 18.11 -1.42
N ILE A 79 9.49 17.49 -1.07
CA ILE A 79 9.45 16.16 -0.48
C ILE A 79 9.07 15.16 -1.58
N THR A 80 9.94 14.21 -1.85
CA THR A 80 9.73 13.15 -2.83
C THR A 80 9.86 11.79 -2.17
N LEU A 81 9.10 10.82 -2.67
CA LEU A 81 9.22 9.43 -2.27
C LEU A 81 10.40 8.81 -3.02
N MET A 82 11.41 8.29 -2.33
CA MET A 82 12.55 7.59 -2.96
C MET A 82 12.04 6.47 -3.89
N PRO A 83 12.54 6.29 -5.12
CA PRO A 83 12.07 5.23 -6.01
C PRO A 83 12.16 3.83 -5.36
N LYS A 84 11.18 2.96 -5.61
CA LYS A 84 11.26 1.55 -5.19
C LYS A 84 12.40 0.83 -5.91
N GLY A 85 12.94 -0.23 -5.29
CA GLY A 85 14.02 -1.01 -5.88
C GLY A 85 15.29 -0.19 -6.15
N SER A 86 15.54 0.83 -5.34
CA SER A 86 16.69 1.74 -5.51
C SER A 86 17.58 1.85 -4.27
N ILE A 87 18.82 2.24 -4.52
CA ILE A 87 19.86 2.55 -3.53
C ILE A 87 20.33 3.97 -3.81
N PHE A 88 20.32 4.82 -2.79
CA PHE A 88 20.94 6.15 -2.84
C PHE A 88 22.20 6.11 -1.98
N ILE A 89 23.33 6.51 -2.55
CA ILE A 89 24.63 6.61 -1.86
C ILE A 89 24.98 8.08 -1.78
N ILE A 90 25.10 8.58 -0.55
CA ILE A 90 25.36 9.99 -0.25
C ILE A 90 26.75 10.10 0.36
N ASN A 91 27.62 10.85 -0.30
CA ASN A 91 28.96 11.22 0.16
C ASN A 91 29.10 12.74 0.12
N ASP A 92 30.11 13.31 0.77
CA ASP A 92 30.45 14.74 0.92
C ASP A 92 29.69 15.75 0.05
N ASN A 93 29.62 15.57 -1.29
CA ASN A 93 28.76 16.35 -2.19
C ASN A 93 28.14 15.55 -3.36
N THR A 94 28.06 14.22 -3.28
CA THR A 94 27.51 13.38 -4.36
C THR A 94 26.32 12.58 -3.87
N LEU A 95 25.32 12.48 -4.76
CA LEU A 95 24.14 11.63 -4.58
C LEU A 95 24.05 10.67 -5.76
N ASP A 96 24.57 9.46 -5.58
CA ASP A 96 24.49 8.40 -6.58
C ASP A 96 23.18 7.64 -6.41
N LYS A 97 22.43 7.48 -7.50
CA LYS A 97 21.12 6.80 -7.52
C LYS A 97 21.22 5.55 -8.39
N ILE A 98 21.04 4.39 -7.78
CA ILE A 98 21.15 3.09 -8.43
C ILE A 98 19.81 2.37 -8.35
N THR A 99 19.26 1.93 -9.47
CA THR A 99 18.12 1.01 -9.48
C THR A 99 18.64 -0.42 -9.50
N TYR A 100 18.45 -1.16 -8.39
CA TYR A 100 18.87 -2.56 -8.28
C TYR A 100 17.75 -3.54 -8.65
N TRP A 101 16.50 -3.07 -8.68
CA TRP A 101 15.35 -3.91 -9.01
C TRP A 101 14.27 -3.11 -9.76
N ARG A 102 13.68 -3.74 -10.77
CA ARG A 102 12.49 -3.26 -11.47
C ARG A 102 11.65 -4.46 -11.92
N TYR A 103 10.36 -4.24 -12.13
CA TYR A 103 9.54 -5.21 -12.83
C TYR A 103 10.12 -5.48 -14.22
N SER A 104 10.06 -6.74 -14.65
CA SER A 104 10.47 -7.11 -16.00
C SER A 104 9.38 -6.72 -16.99
N ASP A 105 9.77 -6.05 -18.08
CA ASP A 105 8.86 -5.77 -19.20
C ASP A 105 8.72 -6.99 -20.15
N GLN A 106 9.37 -8.11 -19.81
CA GLN A 106 9.28 -9.33 -20.61
C GLN A 106 7.89 -9.94 -20.48
N ASN A 107 7.32 -10.35 -21.62
CA ASN A 107 6.07 -11.08 -21.62
C ASN A 107 6.31 -12.47 -21.01
N LEU A 108 5.66 -12.75 -19.87
CA LEU A 108 5.81 -13.99 -19.09
C LEU A 108 4.80 -15.08 -19.47
N GLU A 109 4.08 -14.91 -20.59
CA GLU A 109 3.07 -15.88 -21.05
C GLU A 109 3.59 -17.32 -20.96
N ASN A 110 2.87 -18.14 -20.18
CA ASN A 110 3.06 -19.59 -20.01
C ASN A 110 4.37 -20.05 -19.36
N GLN A 111 5.06 -19.23 -18.56
CA GLN A 111 6.27 -19.67 -17.83
C GLN A 111 6.01 -20.33 -16.47
N TYR A 112 4.82 -20.16 -15.88
CA TYR A 112 4.53 -20.62 -14.53
C TYR A 112 3.22 -21.39 -14.49
N SER A 113 3.22 -22.54 -13.81
CA SER A 113 2.03 -23.34 -13.52
C SER A 113 1.25 -22.79 -12.32
N GLU A 114 0.03 -23.30 -12.12
CA GLU A 114 -0.75 -23.02 -10.90
C GLU A 114 -0.02 -23.53 -9.64
N ASP A 115 0.66 -24.67 -9.74
CA ASP A 115 1.46 -25.24 -8.64
C ASP A 115 2.64 -24.31 -8.28
N ASP A 116 3.32 -23.75 -9.29
CA ASP A 116 4.40 -22.78 -9.06
C ASP A 116 3.89 -21.53 -8.32
N LEU A 117 2.68 -21.08 -8.63
CA LEU A 117 2.05 -19.95 -7.96
C LEU A 117 1.74 -20.29 -6.50
N ILE A 118 1.10 -21.44 -6.25
CA ILE A 118 0.76 -21.90 -4.90
C ILE A 118 2.03 -22.05 -4.05
N ASP A 119 3.10 -22.63 -4.60
CA ASP A 119 4.37 -22.80 -3.90
C ASP A 119 5.04 -21.46 -3.55
N ARG A 120 4.96 -20.47 -4.45
CA ARG A 120 5.45 -19.11 -4.20
C ARG A 120 4.62 -18.41 -3.12
N LEU A 121 3.30 -18.54 -3.15
CA LEU A 121 2.41 -17.99 -2.12
C LEU A 121 2.67 -18.64 -0.77
N ARG A 122 2.78 -19.96 -0.71
CA ARG A 122 3.12 -20.70 0.52
C ARG A 122 4.47 -20.25 1.08
N THR A 123 5.47 -20.10 0.21
CA THR A 123 6.79 -19.59 0.62
C THR A 123 6.72 -18.16 1.16
N ALA A 124 5.93 -17.29 0.52
CA ALA A 124 5.74 -15.92 0.97
C ALA A 124 5.06 -15.86 2.35
N VAL A 125 3.97 -16.61 2.54
CA VAL A 125 3.24 -16.70 3.83
C VAL A 125 4.16 -17.23 4.92
N ASN A 126 4.87 -18.34 4.68
CA ASN A 126 5.78 -18.93 5.67
C ASN A 126 6.87 -17.95 6.14
N ARG A 127 7.37 -17.08 5.25
CA ARG A 127 8.36 -16.05 5.61
C ARG A 127 7.78 -14.97 6.52
N GLN A 128 6.50 -14.65 6.38
CA GLN A 128 5.82 -13.63 7.20
C GLN A 128 5.34 -14.18 8.56
N LEU A 129 5.28 -15.51 8.72
CA LEU A 129 4.89 -16.16 9.98
C LEU A 129 6.04 -16.31 10.99
N ILE A 130 7.26 -15.90 10.65
CA ILE A 130 8.40 -15.93 11.58
C ILE A 130 8.25 -14.76 12.57
N SER A 131 7.76 -15.07 13.78
CA SER A 131 7.49 -14.07 14.83
C SER A 131 7.71 -14.68 16.21
N ASP A 132 8.23 -13.89 17.15
CA ASP A 132 8.34 -14.20 18.58
C ASP A 132 7.11 -13.70 19.39
N VAL A 133 6.20 -13.00 18.72
CA VAL A 133 4.98 -12.42 19.28
C VAL A 133 3.73 -13.01 18.62
N PRO A 134 2.55 -12.93 19.28
CA PRO A 134 1.30 -13.46 18.71
C PRO A 134 0.99 -12.91 17.32
N ILE A 135 0.62 -13.84 16.43
CA ILE A 135 0.30 -13.60 15.02
C ILE A 135 -1.21 -13.66 14.82
N GLY A 136 -1.74 -12.72 14.04
CA GLY A 136 -3.08 -12.78 13.49
C GLY A 136 -3.08 -12.85 11.97
N THR A 137 -4.18 -13.30 11.37
CA THR A 137 -4.50 -13.05 9.96
C THR A 137 -5.78 -12.25 9.90
N TYR A 138 -5.85 -11.25 9.03
CA TYR A 138 -7.16 -10.71 8.67
C TYR A 138 -7.90 -11.73 7.83
N LEU A 139 -9.17 -11.93 8.14
CA LEU A 139 -10.07 -12.83 7.43
C LEU A 139 -11.32 -12.06 7.03
N SER A 140 -11.62 -12.09 5.74
CA SER A 140 -12.83 -11.55 5.15
C SER A 140 -13.50 -12.64 4.31
N SER A 141 -14.58 -12.33 3.60
CA SER A 141 -15.21 -13.29 2.68
C SER A 141 -14.45 -13.47 1.36
N GLY A 142 -13.41 -12.66 1.15
CA GLY A 142 -12.62 -12.62 -0.09
C GLY A 142 -11.61 -13.76 -0.19
N ILE A 143 -11.24 -14.07 -1.44
CA ILE A 143 -10.25 -15.10 -1.74
C ILE A 143 -8.85 -14.74 -1.22
N ASP A 144 -8.50 -13.45 -1.17
CA ASP A 144 -7.15 -13.00 -0.82
C ASP A 144 -6.79 -13.36 0.63
N THR A 145 -7.62 -12.91 1.57
CA THR A 145 -7.44 -13.13 3.00
C THR A 145 -7.67 -14.59 3.38
N SER A 146 -8.63 -15.25 2.72
CA SER A 146 -8.88 -16.69 2.88
C SER A 146 -7.69 -17.54 2.42
N THR A 147 -7.03 -17.16 1.32
CA THR A 147 -5.83 -17.85 0.82
C THR A 147 -4.67 -17.72 1.79
N ILE A 148 -4.39 -16.50 2.27
CA ILE A 148 -3.34 -16.27 3.28
C ILE A 148 -3.61 -17.06 4.56
N THR A 149 -4.84 -17.03 5.06
CA THR A 149 -5.26 -17.74 6.28
C THR A 149 -5.16 -19.26 6.10
N SER A 150 -5.62 -19.80 4.96
CA SER A 150 -5.55 -21.23 4.65
C SER A 150 -4.11 -21.71 4.54
N LEU A 151 -3.23 -20.97 3.86
CA LEU A 151 -1.81 -21.30 3.75
C LEU A 151 -1.10 -21.22 5.11
N ALA A 152 -1.46 -20.26 5.96
CA ALA A 152 -0.91 -20.17 7.32
C ALA A 152 -1.31 -21.39 8.18
N ASN A 153 -2.55 -21.88 8.01
CA ASN A 153 -3.08 -23.08 8.69
C ASN A 153 -2.38 -24.39 8.29
N GLN A 154 -1.58 -24.38 7.21
CA GLN A 154 -0.77 -25.53 6.79
C GLN A 154 0.59 -25.58 7.49
N THR A 155 0.86 -24.65 8.42
CA THR A 155 2.12 -24.56 9.16
C THR A 155 1.92 -24.91 10.63
N ASP A 156 3.01 -25.19 11.34
CA ASP A 156 2.98 -25.42 12.79
C ASP A 156 2.86 -24.12 13.62
N GLN A 157 2.77 -22.95 12.97
CA GLN A 157 2.69 -21.67 13.65
C GLN A 157 1.29 -21.43 14.22
N LYS A 158 1.23 -21.03 15.48
CA LYS A 158 -0.04 -20.64 16.12
C LYS A 158 -0.43 -19.23 15.72
N PHE A 159 -1.63 -19.08 15.20
CA PHE A 159 -2.23 -17.79 14.88
C PHE A 159 -3.74 -17.84 15.10
N ALA A 160 -4.39 -16.68 15.02
CA ALA A 160 -5.85 -16.58 14.99
C ALA A 160 -6.30 -15.71 13.81
N ALA A 161 -7.48 -16.01 13.29
CA ALA A 161 -8.15 -15.16 12.31
C ALA A 161 -8.85 -13.99 13.01
N ILE A 162 -8.92 -12.86 12.33
CA ILE A 162 -9.52 -11.63 12.81
C ILE A 162 -10.43 -11.06 11.73
N THR A 163 -11.69 -10.83 12.09
CA THR A 163 -12.66 -10.15 11.22
C THR A 163 -13.22 -8.93 11.93
N CYS A 164 -13.48 -7.88 11.17
CA CYS A 164 -14.18 -6.71 11.63
C CYS A 164 -15.58 -6.71 11.02
N GLY A 165 -16.61 -6.64 11.85
CA GLY A 165 -18.00 -6.60 11.45
C GLY A 165 -18.71 -5.38 12.03
N TYR A 166 -19.92 -5.10 11.57
CA TYR A 166 -20.73 -4.02 12.10
C TYR A 166 -21.75 -4.57 13.10
N GLU A 167 -22.05 -3.80 14.15
CA GLU A 167 -23.16 -4.14 15.03
C GLU A 167 -24.47 -4.05 14.23
N ASN A 168 -25.22 -5.16 14.19
CA ASN A 168 -26.42 -5.33 13.35
C ASN A 168 -27.46 -4.23 13.60
N ASN A 169 -27.39 -3.15 12.83
CA ASN A 169 -28.41 -2.12 12.78
C ASN A 169 -28.70 -1.82 11.31
N GLN A 170 -29.91 -2.18 10.87
CA GLN A 170 -30.38 -2.01 9.48
C GLN A 170 -30.35 -0.55 9.00
N SER A 171 -30.13 0.41 9.91
CA SER A 171 -29.97 1.83 9.58
C SER A 171 -28.55 2.24 9.16
N ASN A 172 -27.54 1.35 9.25
CA ASN A 172 -26.19 1.67 8.82
C ASN A 172 -26.03 1.37 7.31
N PRO A 173 -25.73 2.37 6.45
CA PRO A 173 -25.47 2.15 5.02
C PRO A 173 -24.36 1.13 4.75
N GLU A 174 -23.44 0.93 5.70
CA GLU A 174 -22.31 0.01 5.60
C GLU A 174 -22.69 -1.45 5.90
N PHE A 175 -23.94 -1.73 6.32
CA PHE A 175 -24.41 -3.09 6.66
C PHE A 175 -24.34 -4.05 5.47
N GLY A 176 -24.54 -3.56 4.24
CA GLY A 176 -24.41 -4.38 3.02
C GLY A 176 -22.97 -4.81 2.69
N LEU A 177 -21.98 -4.34 3.46
CA LEU A 177 -20.56 -4.64 3.31
C LEU A 177 -20.04 -5.52 4.47
N ASP A 178 -20.91 -6.01 5.35
CA ASP A 178 -20.49 -6.84 6.48
C ASP A 178 -20.27 -8.31 6.06
N GLU A 179 -19.04 -8.77 6.17
CA GLU A 179 -18.60 -10.09 5.71
C GLU A 179 -18.44 -11.10 6.86
N LYS A 180 -18.85 -10.75 8.09
CA LYS A 180 -18.56 -11.53 9.31
C LYS A 180 -19.08 -12.97 9.28
N GLU A 181 -20.28 -13.21 8.74
CA GLU A 181 -20.91 -14.53 8.72
C GLU A 181 -20.18 -15.50 7.78
N LEU A 182 -19.76 -15.00 6.62
CA LEU A 182 -18.96 -15.76 5.66
C LEU A 182 -17.56 -16.04 6.22
N ALA A 183 -16.90 -15.03 6.78
CA ALA A 183 -15.59 -15.21 7.43
C ALA A 183 -15.66 -16.22 8.59
N GLN A 184 -16.75 -16.21 9.37
CA GLN A 184 -16.98 -17.18 10.43
C GLN A 184 -17.11 -18.60 9.87
N THR A 185 -17.82 -18.77 8.76
CA THR A 185 -17.95 -20.07 8.07
C THR A 185 -16.58 -20.58 7.62
N THR A 186 -15.78 -19.73 6.96
CA THR A 186 -14.40 -20.08 6.55
C THR A 186 -13.53 -20.47 7.73
N SER A 187 -13.62 -19.76 8.86
CA SER A 187 -12.83 -20.10 10.05
C SER A 187 -13.22 -21.46 10.65
N GLN A 188 -14.51 -21.81 10.64
CA GLN A 188 -15.01 -23.10 11.12
C GLN A 188 -14.54 -24.25 10.23
N GLU A 189 -14.57 -24.07 8.92
CA GLU A 189 -14.08 -25.06 7.95
C GLU A 189 -12.57 -25.30 8.11
N LEU A 190 -11.80 -24.25 8.42
CA LEU A 190 -10.36 -24.34 8.66
C LEU A 190 -10.00 -24.82 10.08
N GLY A 191 -10.96 -24.83 11.02
CA GLY A 191 -10.72 -25.21 12.41
C GLY A 191 -9.81 -24.23 13.18
N ILE A 192 -9.83 -22.95 12.84
CA ILE A 192 -8.95 -21.92 13.41
C ILE A 192 -9.67 -21.08 14.47
N GLU A 193 -8.92 -20.57 15.44
CA GLU A 193 -9.43 -19.58 16.39
C GLU A 193 -9.79 -18.29 15.64
N HIS A 194 -10.97 -17.73 15.89
CA HIS A 194 -11.49 -16.58 15.15
C HIS A 194 -12.06 -15.52 16.09
N PHE A 195 -11.53 -14.29 15.96
CA PHE A 195 -11.99 -13.12 16.69
C PHE A 195 -12.80 -12.21 15.77
N ILE A 196 -14.04 -11.91 16.17
CA ILE A 196 -14.89 -10.95 15.48
C ILE A 196 -14.98 -9.67 16.32
N TYR A 197 -14.40 -8.59 15.81
CA TYR A 197 -14.51 -7.26 16.40
C TYR A 197 -15.70 -6.53 15.80
N LEU A 198 -16.71 -6.24 16.63
CA LEU A 198 -17.90 -5.50 16.21
C LEU A 198 -17.69 -3.99 16.39
N LEU A 199 -17.76 -3.26 15.28
CA LEU A 199 -17.70 -1.82 15.27
C LEU A 199 -19.03 -1.23 15.73
N LYS A 200 -19.00 -0.61 16.92
CA LYS A 200 -20.12 0.15 17.45
C LYS A 200 -20.06 1.57 16.88
N LYS A 201 -20.86 1.85 15.85
CA LYS A 201 -20.94 3.15 15.18
C LYS A 201 -19.56 3.72 14.81
N PRO A 202 -18.79 3.05 13.94
CA PRO A 202 -17.50 3.58 13.51
C PRO A 202 -17.74 4.93 12.84
N SER A 203 -17.14 5.98 13.38
CA SER A 203 -17.26 7.32 12.81
C SER A 203 -15.91 7.81 12.33
N LEU A 204 -15.86 8.17 11.05
CA LEU A 204 -14.72 8.91 10.51
C LEU A 204 -14.54 10.22 11.29
N SER A 205 -15.60 10.90 11.74
CA SER A 205 -15.46 12.15 12.51
C SER A 205 -14.59 11.97 13.76
N ASP A 206 -14.71 10.81 14.40
CA ASP A 206 -14.06 10.53 15.68
C ASP A 206 -12.60 10.12 15.50
N THR A 207 -12.26 9.59 14.32
CA THR A 207 -10.92 9.11 13.98
C THR A 207 -10.18 9.98 12.99
N LEU A 208 -10.84 10.99 12.40
CA LEU A 208 -10.35 11.79 11.26
C LEU A 208 -8.92 12.29 11.46
N TYR A 209 -8.66 12.98 12.58
CA TYR A 209 -7.33 13.53 12.84
C TYR A 209 -6.26 12.46 13.02
N LYS A 210 -6.59 11.33 13.66
CA LYS A 210 -5.66 10.20 13.79
C LYS A 210 -5.41 9.54 12.45
N THR A 211 -6.44 9.37 11.62
CA THR A 211 -6.31 8.83 10.26
C THR A 211 -5.42 9.73 9.42
N ILE A 212 -5.67 11.05 9.41
CA ILE A 212 -4.81 12.01 8.68
C ILE A 212 -3.37 11.94 9.19
N PHE A 213 -3.18 11.92 10.52
CA PHE A 213 -1.86 11.86 11.12
C PHE A 213 -1.07 10.61 10.70
N HIS A 214 -1.70 9.43 10.67
CA HIS A 214 -1.02 8.19 10.32
C HIS A 214 -0.84 7.98 8.82
N LEU A 215 -1.69 8.59 7.97
CA LEU A 215 -1.57 8.47 6.52
C LEU A 215 -0.52 9.37 5.88
N ASP A 216 -0.13 10.47 6.56
CA ASP A 216 0.66 11.61 6.05
C ASP A 216 0.03 12.37 4.87
N GLU A 217 -0.69 11.69 3.98
CA GLU A 217 -1.33 12.20 2.78
C GLU A 217 -2.66 11.49 2.55
N PRO A 218 -3.66 12.12 1.91
CA PRO A 218 -4.90 11.45 1.58
C PRO A 218 -4.64 10.27 0.63
N LYS A 219 -5.25 9.12 0.95
CA LYS A 219 -5.20 7.89 0.16
C LYS A 219 -6.62 7.45 -0.16
N MET A 220 -6.85 6.98 -1.38
CA MET A 220 -8.10 6.31 -1.73
C MET A 220 -8.21 4.99 -0.95
N GLY A 221 -9.41 4.67 -0.45
CA GLY A 221 -9.72 3.38 0.16
C GLY A 221 -10.10 3.46 1.64
N TYR A 222 -10.16 2.30 2.28
CA TYR A 222 -10.70 2.07 3.63
C TYR A 222 -9.75 2.44 4.77
N SER A 223 -9.14 3.63 4.70
CA SER A 223 -8.04 4.01 5.59
C SER A 223 -8.44 4.14 7.06
N TYR A 224 -9.63 4.68 7.37
CA TYR A 224 -10.05 4.83 8.77
C TYR A 224 -10.54 3.51 9.36
N GLN A 225 -11.18 2.65 8.57
CA GLN A 225 -11.53 1.30 9.00
C GLN A 225 -10.26 0.51 9.32
N ASN A 226 -9.23 0.61 8.47
CA ASN A 226 -7.91 0.01 8.71
C ASN A 226 -7.26 0.51 10.01
N LEU A 227 -7.41 1.81 10.33
CA LEU A 227 -6.94 2.33 11.61
C LEU A 227 -7.72 1.72 12.79
N ILE A 228 -9.04 1.63 12.69
CA ILE A 228 -9.89 1.10 13.77
C ILE A 228 -9.58 -0.38 14.02
N ILE A 229 -9.54 -1.21 12.97
CA ILE A 229 -9.22 -2.64 13.09
C ILE A 229 -7.80 -2.85 13.59
N SER A 230 -6.83 -2.07 13.13
CA SER A 230 -5.44 -2.18 13.60
C SER A 230 -5.33 -1.82 15.08
N ASN A 231 -6.05 -0.78 15.54
CA ASN A 231 -6.10 -0.42 16.95
C ASN A 231 -6.71 -1.54 17.80
N ALA A 232 -7.85 -2.10 17.39
CA ALA A 232 -8.50 -3.21 18.11
C ALA A 232 -7.59 -4.44 18.16
N THR A 233 -7.01 -4.80 17.03
CA THR A 233 -6.15 -5.98 16.87
C THR A 233 -4.85 -5.85 17.67
N SER A 234 -4.28 -4.64 17.76
CA SER A 234 -3.00 -4.37 18.45
C SER A 234 -3.00 -4.71 19.95
N GLN A 235 -4.18 -4.85 20.55
CA GLN A 235 -4.36 -5.25 21.95
C GLN A 235 -4.00 -6.72 22.18
N HIS A 236 -4.14 -7.56 21.14
CA HIS A 236 -3.97 -9.02 21.24
C HIS A 236 -2.86 -9.55 20.33
N PHE A 237 -2.67 -8.93 19.17
CA PHE A 237 -1.71 -9.37 18.16
C PHE A 237 -0.75 -8.25 17.81
N LYS A 238 0.53 -8.59 17.64
CA LYS A 238 1.58 -7.63 17.26
C LYS A 238 1.98 -7.73 15.80
N VAL A 239 1.74 -8.90 15.21
CA VAL A 239 1.91 -9.17 13.78
C VAL A 239 0.57 -9.59 13.21
N VAL A 240 0.18 -9.00 12.09
CA VAL A 240 -1.05 -9.37 11.37
C VAL A 240 -0.76 -9.45 9.88
N LEU A 241 -1.10 -10.58 9.28
CA LEU A 241 -1.01 -10.78 7.84
C LEU A 241 -2.30 -10.28 7.17
N SER A 242 -2.15 -9.61 6.03
CA SER A 242 -3.26 -9.06 5.24
C SER A 242 -3.17 -9.49 3.78
N GLY A 243 -4.32 -9.63 3.09
CA GLY A 243 -4.39 -9.88 1.65
C GLY A 243 -4.20 -8.64 0.75
N VAL A 244 -3.81 -7.49 1.31
CA VAL A 244 -3.65 -6.24 0.54
C VAL A 244 -2.58 -6.39 -0.54
N GLY A 245 -2.85 -5.88 -1.74
CA GLY A 245 -1.96 -5.99 -2.90
C GLY A 245 -2.34 -7.11 -3.87
N SER A 246 -3.24 -8.01 -3.48
CA SER A 246 -3.68 -9.13 -4.33
C SER A 246 -4.45 -8.64 -5.56
N ASP A 247 -5.40 -7.72 -5.39
CA ASP A 247 -6.17 -7.16 -6.50
C ASP A 247 -5.26 -6.50 -7.56
N GLU A 248 -4.20 -5.80 -7.14
CA GLU A 248 -3.23 -5.19 -8.05
C GLU A 248 -2.38 -6.21 -8.80
N LEU A 249 -2.05 -7.34 -8.18
CA LEU A 249 -1.24 -8.40 -8.78
C LEU A 249 -2.05 -9.31 -9.72
N PHE A 250 -3.29 -9.64 -9.35
CA PHE A 250 -4.13 -10.61 -10.04
C PHE A 250 -5.28 -9.99 -10.84
N GLY A 251 -5.40 -8.65 -10.85
CA GLY A 251 -6.43 -7.95 -11.60
C GLY A 251 -7.82 -8.03 -10.95
N GLY A 252 -7.88 -8.04 -9.61
CA GLY A 252 -9.11 -8.18 -8.81
C GLY A 252 -10.06 -6.98 -8.83
N TYR A 253 -9.86 -6.03 -9.75
CA TYR A 253 -10.81 -4.94 -10.05
C TYR A 253 -11.51 -5.13 -11.42
N PRO A 254 -12.43 -6.11 -11.59
CA PRO A 254 -13.07 -6.37 -12.88
C PRO A 254 -13.75 -5.15 -13.52
N TRP A 255 -14.32 -4.24 -12.73
CA TRP A 255 -14.93 -3.01 -13.25
C TRP A 255 -13.90 -2.02 -13.81
N ARG A 256 -12.66 -2.06 -13.31
CA ARG A 256 -11.54 -1.23 -13.77
C ARG A 256 -10.87 -1.85 -14.99
N TYR A 257 -10.67 -3.17 -14.97
CA TYR A 257 -9.96 -3.90 -16.03
C TYR A 257 -10.87 -4.44 -17.13
N GLY A 258 -12.19 -4.52 -16.92
CA GLY A 258 -13.16 -4.97 -17.91
C GLY A 258 -13.23 -4.07 -19.16
N PHE A 259 -12.84 -2.79 -19.02
CA PHE A 259 -12.65 -1.88 -20.15
C PHE A 259 -11.36 -2.17 -20.94
N VAL A 260 -10.38 -2.83 -20.31
CA VAL A 260 -9.10 -3.23 -20.91
C VAL A 260 -9.22 -4.60 -21.60
N SER A 261 -10.05 -5.51 -21.06
CA SER A 261 -10.13 -6.90 -21.54
C SER A 261 -10.91 -7.06 -22.84
N ASN A 262 -11.82 -6.14 -23.19
CA ASN A 262 -12.61 -6.20 -24.42
C ASN A 262 -12.27 -5.15 -25.48
N ASN A 263 -11.35 -4.23 -25.21
CA ASN A 263 -10.83 -3.28 -26.18
C ASN A 263 -9.43 -2.88 -25.76
N ARG A 264 -8.48 -2.85 -26.70
CA ARG A 264 -7.29 -2.02 -26.53
C ARG A 264 -7.80 -0.63 -26.18
N ILE A 265 -7.60 -0.18 -24.93
CA ILE A 265 -7.87 1.19 -24.57
C ILE A 265 -7.00 2.01 -25.52
N ASP A 266 -7.68 2.71 -26.44
CA ASP A 266 -7.07 3.78 -27.21
C ASP A 266 -6.64 4.81 -26.17
N LYS A 267 -5.37 4.70 -25.74
CA LYS A 267 -4.81 5.46 -24.63
C LYS A 267 -4.99 6.95 -24.87
N ASP A 268 -4.92 7.37 -26.14
CA ASP A 268 -5.11 8.74 -26.57
C ASP A 268 -6.57 9.18 -26.45
N LYS A 269 -7.55 8.37 -26.90
CA LYS A 269 -8.98 8.73 -26.70
C LYS A 269 -9.39 8.72 -25.23
N HIS A 270 -8.88 7.78 -24.44
CA HIS A 270 -9.18 7.75 -23.01
C HIS A 270 -8.56 8.95 -22.29
N PHE A 271 -7.33 9.32 -22.68
CA PHE A 271 -6.67 10.53 -22.23
C PHE A 271 -7.44 11.80 -22.59
N GLU A 272 -7.84 11.93 -23.86
CA GLU A 272 -8.64 13.06 -24.36
C GLU A 272 -9.98 13.16 -23.63
N TRP A 273 -10.63 12.02 -23.36
CA TRP A 273 -11.87 11.98 -22.60
C TRP A 273 -11.69 12.52 -21.19
N TRP A 274 -10.67 12.08 -20.44
CA TRP A 274 -10.37 12.61 -19.10
C TRP A 274 -9.96 14.08 -19.13
N CYS A 275 -9.21 14.49 -20.15
CA CYS A 275 -8.74 15.87 -20.31
C CYS A 275 -9.79 16.83 -20.89
N ARG A 276 -11.02 16.39 -21.18
CA ARG A 276 -12.07 17.25 -21.75
C ARG A 276 -12.42 18.45 -20.87
N VAL A 277 -12.23 18.32 -19.56
CA VAL A 277 -12.50 19.37 -18.57
C VAL A 277 -11.32 20.30 -18.32
N ILE A 278 -10.14 19.98 -18.87
CA ILE A 278 -8.93 20.79 -18.76
C ILE A 278 -8.90 21.72 -19.99
N SER A 279 -8.85 23.03 -19.80
CA SER A 279 -8.81 24.01 -20.90
C SER A 279 -7.38 24.27 -21.39
N SER A 280 -6.39 24.14 -20.51
CA SER A 280 -4.97 24.40 -20.82
C SER A 280 -4.36 23.31 -21.70
N HIS A 281 -3.91 23.69 -22.89
CA HIS A 281 -3.21 22.80 -23.82
C HIS A 281 -1.85 22.33 -23.26
N GLU A 282 -1.18 23.18 -22.49
CA GLU A 282 0.12 22.88 -21.87
C GLU A 282 -0.02 21.82 -20.78
N THR A 283 -1.07 21.93 -19.96
CA THR A 283 -1.41 20.94 -18.92
C THR A 283 -1.77 19.59 -19.53
N LYS A 284 -2.51 19.56 -20.66
CA LYS A 284 -2.77 18.31 -21.40
C LYS A 284 -1.48 17.67 -21.89
N LYS A 285 -0.57 18.44 -22.48
CA LYS A 285 0.70 17.91 -23.00
C LYS A 285 1.59 17.32 -21.89
N HIS A 286 1.56 17.90 -20.69
CA HIS A 286 2.27 17.38 -19.53
C HIS A 286 1.65 16.05 -19.04
N LEU A 287 0.32 15.99 -18.89
CA LEU A 287 -0.39 14.78 -18.44
C LEU A 287 -0.25 13.60 -19.42
N HIS A 288 -0.23 13.85 -20.73
CA HIS A 288 -0.05 12.81 -21.75
C HIS A 288 1.31 12.11 -21.61
N ARG A 289 2.35 12.86 -21.27
CA ARG A 289 3.70 12.31 -21.03
C ARG A 289 3.77 11.42 -19.79
N ILE A 290 2.96 11.69 -18.76
CA ILE A 290 2.90 10.88 -17.54
C ILE A 290 2.25 9.52 -17.81
N GLN A 291 1.27 9.44 -18.71
CA GLN A 291 0.57 8.20 -19.05
C GLN A 291 1.41 7.20 -19.87
N ILE A 292 2.49 7.68 -20.50
CA ILE A 292 3.40 6.88 -21.33
C ILE A 292 4.57 6.30 -20.53
N LEU A 293 4.79 6.76 -19.29
CA LEU A 293 5.76 6.23 -18.34
C LEU A 293 5.10 5.25 -17.36
#